data_AF-A0A951SPW1-F1
#
_entry.id   AF-A0A951SPW1-F1
#
_cell.length_a   1.000
_cell.length_b   1.000
_cell.length_c   1.000
_cell.angle_alpha   90.00
_cell.angle_beta   90.00
_cell.angle_gamma   90.00
#
_symmetry.space_group_name_H-M   'P 1'
#
loop_
_entity.id
_entity.type
_entity.pdbx_description
1 polymer ?
#
loop_
_entity_poly.entity_id
_entity_poly.type
_entity_poly.pdbx_seq_one_letter_code
_entity_poly.pdbx_strand_id
1 'polypeptide(L)'
;MALINCNNCGKQISDKANSCIHCGVSINSTSNNENKEQTLSIIWEGQFFLFDVKTEIFINDVFHSKESTKKGFNITIPLSNNSIKVKLSLLGFKSTELNLNIDPKHSYKLKVFYDTAWGKYSDKFELKQL
;
A
#
# COMPACT_ATOMS: atom_id res chain seq x y z
N MET A 1 -33.78 3.78 24.34
CA MET A 1 -33.44 4.75 23.28
C MET A 1 -32.31 5.59 23.81
N ALA A 2 -31.14 5.53 23.18
CA ALA A 2 -30.01 6.36 23.56
C ALA A 2 -30.00 7.60 22.68
N LEU A 3 -29.61 8.73 23.25
CA LEU A 3 -29.39 9.95 22.50
C LEU A 3 -27.88 10.08 22.33
N ILE A 4 -27.43 10.21 21.09
CA ILE A 4 -26.03 10.43 20.75
C ILE A 4 -25.85 11.88 20.31
N ASN A 5 -24.63 12.40 20.39
CA ASN A 5 -24.33 13.73 19.89
C ASN A 5 -23.85 13.60 18.45
N CYS A 6 -24.34 14.46 17.55
CA CYS A 6 -23.87 14.50 16.18
C CYS A 6 -22.43 15.02 16.12
N ASN A 7 -21.52 14.26 15.50
CA ASN A 7 -20.10 14.63 15.34
C ASN A 7 -19.88 15.91 14.54
N ASN A 8 -20.85 16.33 13.72
CA ASN A 8 -20.72 17.53 12.88
C ASN A 8 -21.27 18.79 13.57
N CYS A 9 -22.48 18.72 14.16
CA CYS A 9 -23.15 19.90 14.71
C CYS A 9 -23.24 19.92 16.24
N GLY A 10 -22.78 18.89 16.93
CA GLY A 10 -22.78 18.79 18.40
C GLY A 10 -24.17 18.64 19.04
N LYS A 11 -25.25 18.59 18.25
CA LYS A 11 -26.62 18.47 18.76
C LYS A 11 -27.00 17.02 19.03
N GLN A 12 -27.87 16.82 20.01
CA GLN A 12 -28.41 15.51 20.38
C GLN A 12 -29.36 14.97 19.30
N ILE A 13 -29.19 13.70 18.96
CA ILE A 13 -29.93 12.96 17.95
C ILE A 13 -30.17 11.53 18.44
N SER A 14 -31.14 10.82 17.87
CA SER A 14 -31.40 9.42 18.22
C SER A 14 -30.29 8.50 17.72
N ASP A 15 -29.91 7.50 18.52
CA ASP A 15 -28.98 6.43 18.12
C ASP A 15 -29.42 5.67 16.87
N LYS A 16 -30.72 5.69 16.53
CA LYS A 16 -31.30 5.03 15.36
C LYS A 16 -31.53 5.95 14.16
N ALA A 17 -31.19 7.24 14.24
CA ALA A 17 -31.44 8.17 13.15
C ALA A 17 -30.49 7.90 11.98
N ASN A 18 -31.01 7.80 10.75
CA ASN A 18 -30.16 7.62 9.57
C ASN A 18 -29.33 8.86 9.22
N SER A 19 -29.88 10.04 9.53
CA SER A 19 -29.26 11.34 9.28
C SER A 19 -29.62 12.32 10.39
N CYS A 20 -28.73 13.27 10.64
CA CYS A 20 -28.96 14.32 11.62
C CYS A 20 -30.06 15.24 11.13
N ILE A 21 -31.13 15.38 11.91
CA ILE A 21 -32.24 16.28 11.57
C ILE A 21 -31.83 17.77 11.58
N HIS A 22 -30.72 18.12 12.24
CA HIS A 22 -30.29 19.51 12.38
C HIS A 22 -29.32 19.97 11.29
N CYS A 23 -28.46 19.09 10.78
CA CYS A 23 -27.45 19.47 9.78
C CYS A 23 -27.47 18.59 8.52
N GLY A 24 -28.30 17.55 8.48
CA GLY A 24 -28.43 16.67 7.32
C GLY A 24 -27.33 15.61 7.17
N VAL A 25 -26.32 15.57 8.04
CA VAL A 25 -25.22 14.59 7.93
C VAL A 25 -25.72 13.17 8.20
N SER A 26 -25.36 12.21 7.36
CA SER A 26 -25.69 10.80 7.56
C SER A 26 -24.97 10.23 8.77
N ILE A 27 -25.71 9.61 9.68
CA ILE A 27 -25.20 8.99 10.92
C ILE A 27 -25.08 7.48 10.71
N ASN A 28 -26.02 6.88 9.95
CA ASN A 28 -25.92 5.50 9.48
C ASN A 28 -25.09 5.44 8.20
N SER A 29 -23.80 5.63 8.37
CA SER A 29 -22.82 4.92 7.56
C SER A 29 -22.03 3.99 8.49
N THR A 30 -22.73 3.11 9.21
CA THR A 30 -22.22 1.76 9.46
C THR A 30 -22.22 1.03 8.11
N SER A 31 -21.38 1.51 7.20
CA SER A 31 -20.71 0.58 6.33
C SER A 31 -19.78 -0.20 7.24
N ASN A 32 -20.16 -1.43 7.59
CA ASN A 32 -19.20 -2.52 7.55
C ASN A 32 -18.73 -2.70 6.09
N ASN A 33 -18.19 -1.63 5.49
CA ASN A 33 -17.11 -1.76 4.56
C ASN A 33 -15.93 -1.57 5.48
N GLU A 34 -15.24 -2.66 5.74
CA GLU A 34 -13.80 -2.56 5.80
C GLU A 34 -13.37 -1.77 4.54
N ASN A 35 -13.31 -0.43 4.63
CA ASN A 35 -12.27 0.33 3.94
C ASN A 35 -10.96 -0.09 4.60
N LYS A 36 -10.64 -1.38 4.54
CA LYS A 36 -9.26 -1.81 4.49
C LYS A 36 -8.84 -1.22 3.17
N GLU A 37 -8.26 -0.02 3.20
CA GLU A 37 -7.42 0.42 2.11
C GLU A 37 -6.49 -0.76 1.85
N GLN A 38 -6.76 -1.51 0.78
CA GLN A 38 -6.04 -2.73 0.54
C GLN A 38 -4.61 -2.31 0.27
N THR A 39 -3.67 -2.94 0.95
CA THR A 39 -2.29 -2.50 0.87
C THR A 39 -1.45 -3.55 0.18
N LEU A 40 -0.53 -3.07 -0.66
CA LEU A 40 0.58 -3.85 -1.16
C LEU A 40 1.82 -3.50 -0.34
N SER A 41 2.32 -4.46 0.41
CA SER A 41 3.60 -4.34 1.12
C SER A 41 4.72 -4.95 0.29
N ILE A 42 5.62 -4.11 -0.22
CA ILE A 42 6.82 -4.52 -0.95
C ILE A 42 7.96 -4.64 0.06
N ILE A 43 8.53 -5.84 0.20
CA ILE A 43 9.52 -6.15 1.21
C ILE A 43 10.80 -6.68 0.59
N TRP A 44 11.90 -6.07 1.02
CA TRP A 44 13.26 -6.53 0.79
C TRP A 44 13.99 -6.58 2.13
N GLU A 45 14.56 -7.73 2.48
CA GLU A 45 15.23 -7.96 3.77
C GLU A 45 16.61 -7.29 3.86
N GLY A 46 17.14 -6.80 2.72
CA GLY A 46 18.49 -6.30 2.62
C GLY A 46 19.50 -7.39 2.31
N GLN A 47 20.68 -6.98 1.81
CA GLN A 47 21.83 -7.87 1.64
C GLN A 47 23.11 -7.11 1.96
N PHE A 48 24.11 -7.81 2.50
CA PHE A 48 25.40 -7.22 2.79
C PHE A 48 26.13 -6.88 1.48
N PHE A 49 26.12 -5.61 1.12
CA PHE A 49 26.91 -5.06 0.01
C PHE A 49 28.11 -4.26 0.54
N LEU A 50 29.18 -4.22 -0.25
CA LEU A 50 30.38 -3.39 0.01
C LEU A 50 30.05 -1.90 0.00
N PHE A 51 29.12 -1.49 -0.85
CA PHE A 51 28.60 -0.12 -0.94
C PHE A 51 27.11 -0.12 -0.68
N ASP A 52 26.63 0.87 0.07
CA ASP A 52 25.20 1.06 0.29
C ASP A 52 24.57 1.71 -0.94
N VAL A 53 24.21 0.85 -1.90
CA VAL A 53 23.48 1.27 -3.09
C VAL A 53 22.05 1.62 -2.70
N LYS A 54 21.51 2.66 -3.32
CA LYS A 54 20.12 3.03 -3.10
C LYS A 54 19.24 2.50 -4.23
N THR A 55 18.19 1.77 -3.86
CA THR A 55 17.14 1.31 -4.76
C THR A 55 16.09 2.40 -4.90
N GLU A 56 15.81 2.78 -6.14
CA GLU A 56 14.73 3.68 -6.50
C GLU A 56 13.51 2.85 -6.86
N ILE A 57 12.41 3.06 -6.13
CA ILE A 57 11.14 2.38 -6.35
C ILE A 57 10.23 3.30 -7.13
N PHE A 58 9.68 2.80 -8.23
CA PHE A 58 8.69 3.47 -9.05
C PHE A 58 7.40 2.65 -9.07
N ILE A 59 6.28 3.32 -8.89
CA ILE A 59 4.94 2.73 -8.89
C ILE A 59 4.17 3.35 -10.04
N ASN A 60 3.70 2.52 -10.98
CA ASN A 60 3.03 2.98 -12.20
C ASN A 60 3.85 4.05 -12.94
N ASP A 61 5.16 3.80 -13.06
CA ASP A 61 6.16 4.70 -13.68
C ASP A 61 6.36 6.05 -12.94
N VAL A 62 5.74 6.26 -11.77
CA VAL A 62 5.95 7.42 -10.91
C VAL A 62 6.96 7.09 -9.81
N PHE A 63 7.98 7.93 -9.64
CA PHE A 63 8.96 7.78 -8.56
C PHE A 63 8.26 7.84 -7.20
N HIS A 64 8.46 6.82 -6.36
CA HIS A 64 7.85 6.72 -5.05
C HIS A 64 8.87 7.02 -3.94
N SER A 65 9.95 6.25 -3.86
CA SER A 65 10.97 6.45 -2.83
C SER A 65 12.34 5.86 -3.21
N LYS A 66 13.34 6.14 -2.37
CA LYS A 66 14.72 5.71 -2.56
C LYS A 66 15.27 5.11 -1.27
N GLU A 67 15.45 3.80 -1.27
CA GLU A 67 15.75 3.01 -0.06
C GLU A 67 17.14 2.37 -0.12
N SER A 68 17.70 2.06 1.06
CA SER A 68 19.00 1.38 1.17
C SER A 68 18.89 -0.11 0.82
N THR A 69 19.75 -0.61 -0.07
CA THR A 69 19.82 -2.06 -0.36
C THR A 69 20.42 -2.84 0.80
N LYS A 70 21.24 -2.19 1.64
CA LYS A 70 21.92 -2.83 2.78
C LYS A 70 21.00 -3.02 3.97
N LYS A 71 20.14 -2.03 4.27
CA LYS A 71 19.18 -2.10 5.39
C LYS A 71 17.91 -2.85 5.05
N GLY A 72 17.61 -3.02 3.76
CA GLY A 72 16.31 -3.49 3.32
C GLY A 72 15.25 -2.39 3.42
N PHE A 73 14.04 -2.71 2.97
CA PHE A 73 12.90 -1.81 3.03
C PHE A 73 11.58 -2.58 3.11
N ASN A 74 10.59 -1.93 3.70
CA ASN A 74 9.20 -2.37 3.72
C ASN A 74 8.32 -1.17 3.37
N ILE A 75 7.78 -1.19 2.16
CA ILE A 75 6.98 -0.07 1.62
C ILE A 75 5.56 -0.55 1.47
N THR A 76 4.63 0.17 2.08
CA THR A 76 3.21 -0.13 2.02
C THR A 76 2.53 0.89 1.12
N ILE A 77 1.83 0.42 0.08
CA ILE A 77 1.19 1.26 -0.92
C ILE A 77 -0.30 0.91 -0.97
N PRO A 78 -1.20 1.91 -0.99
CA PRO A 78 -2.63 1.64 -1.18
C PRO A 78 -2.90 1.14 -2.61
N LEU A 79 -3.67 0.06 -2.71
CA LEU A 79 -4.14 -0.53 -3.95
C LEU A 79 -5.38 0.24 -4.42
N SER A 80 -5.20 1.12 -5.39
CA SER A 80 -6.30 1.85 -6.04
C SER A 80 -6.79 1.19 -7.32
N ASN A 81 -5.92 0.43 -8.00
CA ASN A 81 -6.16 -0.13 -9.33
C ASN A 81 -5.93 -1.65 -9.35
N ASN A 82 -6.59 -2.34 -10.28
CA ASN A 82 -6.48 -3.80 -10.47
C ASN A 82 -5.14 -4.25 -11.08
N SER A 83 -4.36 -3.30 -11.63
CA SER A 83 -3.03 -3.54 -12.15
C SER A 83 -2.06 -2.54 -11.56
N ILE A 84 -0.96 -3.03 -10.98
CA ILE A 84 0.11 -2.20 -10.45
C ILE A 84 1.43 -2.60 -11.07
N LYS A 85 2.18 -1.59 -11.51
CA LYS A 85 3.51 -1.77 -12.08
C LYS A 85 4.54 -1.31 -11.06
N VAL A 86 5.33 -2.25 -10.55
CA VAL A 86 6.39 -1.96 -9.59
C VAL A 86 7.72 -2.06 -10.33
N LYS A 87 8.47 -0.97 -10.38
CA LYS A 87 9.81 -0.94 -10.96
C LYS A 87 10.84 -0.63 -9.89
N LEU A 88 11.82 -1.51 -9.74
CA LEU A 88 12.93 -1.37 -8.81
C LEU A 88 14.19 -1.09 -9.63
N SER A 89 14.77 0.09 -9.47
CA SER A 89 15.98 0.54 -10.17
C SER A 89 17.14 0.67 -9.20
N LEU A 90 18.29 0.06 -9.51
CA LEU A 90 19.53 0.30 -8.79
C LEU A 90 20.40 1.28 -9.57
N LEU A 91 20.65 2.46 -8.98
CA LEU A 91 21.54 3.49 -9.52
C LEU A 91 21.23 3.91 -10.97
N GLY A 92 20.00 3.73 -11.45
CA GLY A 92 19.60 4.06 -12.82
C GLY A 92 20.19 3.17 -13.93
N PHE A 93 21.03 2.19 -13.59
CA PHE A 93 21.67 1.31 -14.59
C PHE A 93 20.90 0.01 -14.82
N LYS A 94 20.36 -0.58 -13.76
CA LYS A 94 19.65 -1.85 -13.83
C LYS A 94 18.31 -1.73 -13.13
N SER A 95 17.25 -2.09 -13.85
CA SER A 95 15.90 -2.09 -13.30
C SER A 95 15.18 -3.40 -13.55
N THR A 96 14.31 -3.74 -12.62
CA THR A 96 13.40 -4.89 -12.72
C THR A 96 11.98 -4.36 -12.65
N GLU A 97 11.17 -4.71 -13.65
CA GLU A 97 9.78 -4.30 -13.77
C GLU A 97 8.87 -5.49 -13.47
N LEU A 98 8.00 -5.33 -12.49
CA LEU A 98 7.03 -6.33 -12.05
C LEU A 98 5.64 -5.81 -12.38
N ASN A 99 4.98 -6.44 -13.35
CA ASN A 99 3.59 -6.16 -13.68
C ASN A 99 2.71 -7.12 -12.87
N LEU A 100 2.00 -6.60 -11.88
CA LEU A 100 1.17 -7.40 -10.98
C LEU A 100 -0.30 -7.14 -11.32
N ASN A 101 -1.03 -8.21 -11.59
CA ASN A 101 -2.48 -8.19 -11.73
C ASN A 101 -3.07 -8.61 -10.37
N ILE A 102 -3.64 -7.66 -9.64
CA ILE A 102 -3.99 -7.80 -8.23
C ILE A 102 -5.46 -7.44 -8.07
N ASP A 103 -6.25 -8.31 -7.44
CA ASP A 103 -7.64 -7.97 -7.13
C ASP A 103 -7.68 -6.94 -5.99
N PRO A 104 -8.29 -5.76 -6.20
CA PRO A 104 -8.24 -4.66 -5.23
C PRO A 104 -9.02 -4.96 -3.95
N LYS A 105 -9.65 -6.14 -3.80
CA LYS A 105 -10.39 -6.51 -2.58
C LYS A 105 -9.52 -7.14 -1.50
N HIS A 106 -8.29 -7.52 -1.79
CA HIS A 106 -7.39 -8.16 -0.83
C HIS A 106 -6.08 -7.40 -0.65
N SER A 107 -5.45 -7.55 0.51
CA SER A 107 -4.11 -7.03 0.77
C SER A 107 -3.06 -8.05 0.34
N TYR A 108 -1.91 -7.56 -0.11
CA TYR A 108 -0.85 -8.41 -0.66
C TYR A 108 0.52 -8.07 -0.08
N LYS A 109 1.35 -9.09 0.05
CA LYS A 109 2.74 -8.99 0.43
C LYS A 109 3.61 -9.46 -0.71
N LEU A 110 4.37 -8.54 -1.29
CA LEU A 110 5.33 -8.77 -2.35
C LEU A 110 6.73 -8.82 -1.76
N LYS A 111 7.34 -10.01 -1.70
CA LYS A 111 8.75 -10.16 -1.34
C LYS A 111 9.58 -10.23 -2.61
N VAL A 112 10.54 -9.32 -2.73
CA VAL A 112 11.47 -9.27 -3.86
C VAL A 112 12.81 -9.87 -3.46
N PHE A 113 13.56 -10.35 -4.44
CA PHE A 113 14.88 -10.96 -4.23
C PHE A 113 15.93 -10.25 -5.08
N TYR A 114 17.18 -10.32 -4.65
CA TYR A 114 18.30 -9.80 -5.42
C TYR A 114 19.02 -10.92 -6.17
N ASP A 115 19.28 -10.70 -7.45
CA ASP A 115 20.07 -11.59 -8.29
C ASP A 115 21.52 -11.09 -8.32
N THR A 116 22.41 -11.82 -7.65
CA THR A 116 23.83 -11.45 -7.56
C THR A 116 24.60 -11.69 -8.85
N ALA A 117 24.14 -12.60 -9.72
CA ALA A 117 24.79 -12.86 -11.00
C ALA A 117 24.54 -11.71 -11.98
N TRP A 118 23.32 -11.17 -11.98
CA TRP A 118 22.93 -10.07 -12.85
C TRP A 118 23.05 -8.70 -12.20
N GLY A 119 23.27 -8.62 -10.89
CA GLY A 119 23.38 -7.35 -10.17
C GLY A 119 22.11 -6.50 -10.25
N LYS A 120 20.94 -7.13 -10.24
CA LYS A 120 19.62 -6.50 -10.28
C LYS A 120 18.64 -7.25 -9.38
N TYR A 121 17.45 -6.70 -9.14
CA TYR A 121 16.38 -7.50 -8.53
C TYR A 121 16.01 -8.67 -9.44
N SER A 122 15.79 -9.85 -8.86
CA SER A 122 15.38 -11.02 -9.60
C SER A 122 14.00 -10.80 -10.20
N ASP A 123 13.79 -11.34 -11.40
CA ASP A 123 12.47 -11.41 -12.02
C ASP A 123 11.56 -12.40 -11.25
N LYS A 124 12.14 -13.21 -10.36
CA LYS A 124 11.41 -14.06 -9.41
C LYS A 124 11.03 -13.25 -8.16
N PHE A 125 9.76 -13.30 -7.79
CA PHE A 125 9.22 -12.68 -6.59
C PHE A 125 8.21 -13.61 -5.91
N GLU A 126 7.99 -13.41 -4.62
CA GLU A 126 6.93 -14.09 -3.88
C GLU A 126 5.78 -13.11 -3.63
N LEU A 127 4.61 -13.41 -4.18
CA LEU A 127 3.38 -12.68 -3.90
C LEU A 127 2.49 -13.55 -3.01
N LYS A 128 2.15 -13.05 -1.81
CA LYS A 128 1.23 -13.71 -0.87
C LYS A 128 0.04 -12.80 -0.59
N GLN A 129 -1.16 -13.35 -0.67
CA GLN A 129 -2.39 -12.68 -0.24
C GLN A 129 -2.51 -12.77 1.29
N LEU A 130 -2.97 -11.68 1.92
CA LEU A 130 -3.18 -11.55 3.36
C LEU A 130 -4.66 -11.68 3.74
#